data_AF-A0A1F2WWF2-F1
#
_entry.id   AF-A0A1F2WWF2-F1
#
_cell.length_a   1.000
_cell.length_b   1.000
_cell.length_c   1.000
_cell.angle_alpha   90.00
_cell.angle_beta   90.00
_cell.angle_gamma   90.00
#
_symmetry.space_group_name_H-M   'P 1'
#
loop_
_entity.id
_entity.type
_entity.pdbx_description
1 polymer ?
#
loop_
_entity_poly.entity_id
_entity_poly.type
_entity_poly.pdbx_seq_one_letter_code
_entity_poly.pdbx_strand_id
1 'polypeptide(L)'
;MGYSAVITSEPGSGPWVVTVRVTLSRAESSSLFLSGDAMVSWPVEGLEPSATGDPRLERSGMFVSEVAARPSGLDIRYREQAQAERTAALLRMQFAQIGIEQET
;
A
#
# COMPACT_ATOMS: atom_id res chain seq x y z
N MET A 1 -12.14 2.81 -10.34
CA MET A 1 -11.39 2.86 -9.06
C MET A 1 -9.94 3.01 -9.42
N GLY A 2 -9.22 3.93 -8.78
CA GLY A 2 -7.83 4.23 -9.14
C GLY A 2 -6.86 3.99 -7.98
N TYR A 3 -5.61 3.63 -8.29
CA TYR A 3 -4.52 3.65 -7.33
C TYR A 3 -3.22 4.17 -7.95
N SER A 4 -2.36 4.79 -7.16
CA SER A 4 -0.97 5.07 -7.52
C SER A 4 -0.03 4.37 -6.54
N ALA A 5 1.08 3.86 -7.06
CA ALA A 5 2.11 3.19 -6.28
C ALA A 5 3.48 3.73 -6.69
N VAL A 6 4.11 4.47 -5.77
CA VAL A 6 5.41 5.13 -5.98
C VAL A 6 6.43 4.51 -5.04
N ILE A 7 7.62 4.21 -5.57
CA ILE A 7 8.76 3.79 -4.76
C ILE A 7 9.70 5.00 -4.66
N THR A 8 10.04 5.37 -3.43
CA THR A 8 11.02 6.43 -3.15
C THR A 8 12.09 5.92 -2.20
N SER A 9 13.31 6.47 -2.31
CA SER A 9 14.36 6.24 -1.33
C SER A 9 14.43 7.46 -0.40
N GLU A 10 14.53 7.25 0.91
CA GLU A 10 14.84 8.35 1.83
C GLU A 10 16.29 8.85 1.59
N PRO A 11 16.53 10.15 1.41
CA PRO A 11 17.86 10.69 1.14
C PRO A 11 18.85 10.38 2.28
N GLY A 12 20.07 9.95 1.93
CA GLY A 12 21.18 9.81 2.90
C GLY A 12 21.44 8.41 3.45
N SER A 13 21.01 7.35 2.73
CA SER A 13 21.08 5.91 3.10
C SER A 13 19.90 5.38 3.94
N GLY A 14 18.73 6.01 3.81
CA GLY A 14 17.52 5.57 4.49
C GLY A 14 16.81 4.39 3.81
N PRO A 15 15.74 3.86 4.44
CA PRO A 15 14.92 2.81 3.87
C PRO A 15 14.26 3.22 2.55
N TRP A 16 13.91 2.21 1.76
CA TRP A 16 13.07 2.33 0.58
C TRP A 16 11.61 2.32 1.00
N VAL A 17 10.85 3.30 0.53
CA VAL A 17 9.44 3.49 0.88
C VAL A 17 8.58 3.20 -0.35
N VAL A 18 7.68 2.24 -0.21
CA VAL A 18 6.58 2.01 -1.13
C VAL A 18 5.38 2.79 -0.62
N THR A 19 5.02 3.86 -1.32
CA THR A 19 3.82 4.65 -1.04
C THR A 19 2.71 4.21 -1.97
N VAL A 20 1.60 3.75 -1.41
CA VAL A 20 0.39 3.38 -2.13
C VAL A 20 -0.75 4.31 -1.75
N ARG A 21 -1.39 4.91 -2.75
CA ARG A 21 -2.58 5.73 -2.59
C ARG A 21 -3.70 5.11 -3.40
N VAL A 22 -4.86 4.98 -2.80
CA VAL A 22 -6.07 4.49 -3.48
C VAL A 22 -7.08 5.62 -3.50
N THR A 23 -7.56 5.95 -4.69
CA THR A 23 -8.59 6.97 -4.91
C THR A 23 -9.90 6.26 -5.20
N LEU A 24 -10.86 6.41 -4.31
CA LEU A 24 -12.22 5.90 -4.47
C LEU A 24 -13.20 7.06 -4.49
N SER A 25 -14.08 7.09 -5.49
CA SER A 25 -15.29 7.92 -5.43
C SER A 25 -16.24 7.41 -4.34
N ARG A 26 -17.21 8.23 -3.95
CA ARG A 26 -18.25 7.83 -2.98
C ARG A 26 -19.03 6.60 -3.43
N ALA A 27 -19.32 6.48 -4.73
CA ALA A 27 -20.02 5.33 -5.30
C ALA A 27 -19.17 4.05 -5.19
N GLU A 28 -17.88 4.14 -5.49
CA GLU A 28 -16.95 3.01 -5.42
C GLU A 28 -16.68 2.56 -3.98
N SER A 29 -16.50 3.51 -3.05
CA SER A 29 -16.37 3.20 -1.62
C SER A 29 -17.62 2.49 -1.07
N SER A 30 -18.81 2.93 -1.49
CA SER A 30 -20.07 2.27 -1.11
C SER A 30 -20.17 0.87 -1.74
N SER A 31 -19.74 0.71 -2.99
CA SER A 31 -19.72 -0.58 -3.68
C SER A 31 -18.80 -1.58 -3.00
N LEU A 32 -17.56 -1.18 -2.65
CA LEU A 32 -16.59 -2.01 -1.92
C LEU A 32 -17.13 -2.46 -0.56
N PHE A 33 -17.80 -1.55 0.17
CA PHE A 33 -18.42 -1.90 1.44
C PHE A 33 -19.54 -2.95 1.27
N LEU A 34 -20.36 -2.83 0.22
CA LEU A 34 -21.47 -3.75 -0.05
C LEU A 34 -21.02 -5.11 -0.61
N SER A 35 -19.93 -5.15 -1.40
CA SER A 35 -19.39 -6.39 -1.97
C SER A 35 -18.50 -7.17 -1.01
N GLY A 36 -18.18 -6.59 0.15
CA GLY A 36 -17.08 -7.03 0.99
C GLY A 36 -15.78 -6.35 0.54
N ASP A 37 -15.11 -5.72 1.50
CA ASP A 37 -13.86 -5.02 1.24
C ASP A 37 -12.76 -6.00 0.87
N ALA A 38 -11.85 -5.56 0.02
CA ALA A 38 -10.70 -6.36 -0.38
C ALA A 38 -9.52 -6.07 0.56
N MET A 39 -8.76 -7.11 0.88
CA MET A 39 -7.51 -6.95 1.64
C MET A 39 -6.33 -7.00 0.67
N VAL A 40 -5.43 -6.04 0.80
CA VAL A 40 -4.10 -6.10 0.21
C VAL A 40 -3.10 -6.51 1.27
N SER A 41 -2.13 -7.34 0.90
CA SER A 41 -1.10 -7.86 1.79
C SER A 41 0.29 -7.61 1.21
N TRP A 42 1.32 -7.67 2.07
CA TRP A 42 2.72 -7.53 1.66
C TRP A 42 3.66 -8.36 2.53
N PRO A 43 4.84 -8.74 2.00
CA PRO A 43 5.87 -9.44 2.76
C PRO A 43 6.38 -8.62 3.94
N VAL A 44 6.65 -9.29 5.07
CA VAL A 44 7.22 -8.66 6.28
C VAL A 44 8.74 -8.79 6.34
N GLU A 45 9.33 -9.58 5.45
CA GLU A 45 10.77 -9.80 5.38
C GLU A 45 11.50 -8.51 4.99
N GLY A 46 12.36 -8.03 5.91
CA GLY A 46 13.11 -6.79 5.73
C GLY A 46 12.26 -5.52 5.81
N LEU A 47 11.06 -5.64 6.36
CA LEU A 47 10.22 -4.51 6.72
C LEU A 47 10.89 -3.72 7.85
N GLU A 48 10.93 -2.41 7.68
CA GLU A 48 11.50 -1.46 8.62
C GLU A 48 10.37 -0.72 9.34
N PRO A 49 10.54 -0.41 10.65
CA PRO A 49 9.53 0.31 11.41
C PRO A 49 9.05 1.59 10.72
N SER A 50 7.73 1.73 10.62
CA SER A 50 7.10 2.98 10.22
C SER A 50 7.59 4.14 11.11
N ALA A 51 7.89 5.30 10.50
CA ALA A 51 8.29 6.51 11.23
C ALA A 51 7.20 7.04 12.19
N THR A 52 5.95 6.59 12.01
CA THR A 52 4.76 7.09 12.73
C THR A 52 4.02 6.02 13.53
N GLY A 53 4.54 4.78 13.58
CA GLY A 53 3.82 3.62 14.13
C GLY A 53 4.45 2.97 15.36
N ASP A 54 3.63 2.20 16.09
CA ASP A 54 4.09 1.28 17.14
C ASP A 54 4.92 0.15 16.48
N PRO A 55 6.23 0.02 16.78
CA PRO A 55 7.11 -0.97 16.15
C PRO A 55 6.74 -2.44 16.49
N ARG A 56 5.72 -2.66 17.34
CA ARG A 56 5.31 -4.00 17.80
C ARG A 56 4.22 -4.65 16.95
N LEU A 57 3.62 -3.92 16.01
CA LEU A 57 2.55 -4.41 15.13
C LEU A 57 2.79 -3.95 13.70
N GLU A 58 3.91 -4.39 13.14
CA GLU A 58 4.18 -4.33 11.71
C GLU A 58 3.08 -5.12 11.00
N ARG A 59 2.12 -4.41 10.39
CA ARG A 59 1.02 -5.03 9.66
C ARG A 59 1.55 -5.59 8.35
N SER A 60 1.10 -6.79 7.99
CA SER A 60 1.37 -7.44 6.71
C SER A 60 0.20 -7.30 5.72
N GLY A 61 -0.80 -6.48 6.06
CA GLY A 61 -1.95 -6.25 5.22
C GLY A 61 -2.88 -5.16 5.74
N MET A 62 -3.72 -4.68 4.82
CA MET A 62 -4.68 -3.61 5.06
C MET A 62 -5.86 -3.75 4.10
N PHE A 63 -7.04 -3.33 4.55
CA PHE A 63 -8.20 -3.23 3.68
C PHE A 63 -8.06 -2.08 2.68
N VAL A 64 -8.57 -2.25 1.46
CA VAL A 64 -8.51 -1.23 0.41
C VAL A 64 -9.22 0.05 0.85
N SER A 65 -10.38 -0.06 1.52
CA SER A 65 -11.06 1.13 2.04
C SER A 65 -10.25 1.85 3.12
N GLU A 66 -9.48 1.12 3.94
CA GLU A 66 -8.58 1.71 4.93
C GLU A 66 -7.41 2.44 4.26
N VAL A 67 -6.84 1.88 3.18
CA VAL A 67 -5.82 2.58 2.38
C VAL A 67 -6.40 3.86 1.77
N ALA A 68 -7.60 3.80 1.20
CA ALA A 68 -8.27 4.95 0.59
C ALA A 68 -8.67 6.02 1.62
N ALA A 69 -8.96 5.63 2.87
CA ALA A 69 -9.29 6.55 3.95
C ALA A 69 -8.06 7.33 4.48
N ARG A 70 -6.83 6.95 4.10
CA ARG A 70 -5.59 7.61 4.53
C ARG A 70 -5.22 8.74 3.55
N PRO A 71 -5.24 10.02 3.97
CA PRO A 71 -4.92 11.14 3.07
C PRO A 71 -3.50 11.10 2.50
N SER A 72 -2.55 10.56 3.26
CA SER A 72 -1.15 10.38 2.84
C SER A 72 -0.93 9.07 2.06
N GLY A 73 -1.91 8.16 2.05
CA GLY A 73 -1.75 6.78 1.61
C GLY A 73 -1.16 5.86 2.67
N LEU A 74 -0.77 4.67 2.20
CA LEU A 74 -0.06 3.64 2.93
C LEU A 74 1.44 3.71 2.57
N ASP A 75 2.29 3.88 3.57
CA ASP A 75 3.74 3.80 3.41
C ASP A 75 4.27 2.49 4.01
N ILE A 76 5.00 1.73 3.19
CA ILE A 76 5.62 0.46 3.56
C ILE A 76 7.13 0.63 3.38
N ARG A 77 7.90 0.45 4.45
CA ARG A 77 9.33 0.73 4.45
C ARG A 77 10.12 -0.57 4.43
N TYR A 78 11.10 -0.65 3.54
CA TYR A 78 12.01 -1.77 3.43
C TYR A 78 13.45 -1.31 3.51
N ARG A 79 14.31 -2.17 4.04
CA ARG A 79 15.75 -1.90 4.01
C ARG A 79 16.33 -1.96 2.61
N GLU A 80 15.88 -2.91 1.79
CA GLU A 80 16.43 -3.16 0.46
C GLU A 80 15.48 -2.74 -0.67
N GLN A 81 16.03 -2.16 -1.73
CA GLN A 81 15.27 -1.79 -2.94
C GLN A 81 14.51 -2.99 -3.53
N ALA A 82 15.18 -4.14 -3.61
CA ALA A 82 14.59 -5.36 -4.17
C ALA A 82 13.37 -5.85 -3.38
N GLN A 83 13.27 -5.52 -2.08
CA GLN A 83 12.08 -5.82 -1.29
C GLN A 83 10.96 -4.84 -1.61
N ALA A 84 11.27 -3.53 -1.67
CA ALA A 84 10.30 -2.51 -2.06
C ALA A 84 9.72 -2.75 -3.47
N GLU A 85 10.55 -3.12 -4.44
CA GLU A 85 10.12 -3.44 -5.80
C GLU A 85 9.22 -4.67 -5.86
N ARG A 86 9.57 -5.74 -5.12
CA ARG A 86 8.74 -6.94 -5.03
C ARG A 86 7.38 -6.64 -4.40
N THR A 87 7.36 -5.84 -3.34
CA THR A 87 6.11 -5.41 -2.69
C THR A 87 5.26 -4.55 -3.61
N ALA A 88 5.85 -3.59 -4.31
CA ALA A 88 5.12 -2.78 -5.28
C ALA A 88 4.52 -3.65 -6.40
N ALA A 89 5.28 -4.61 -6.94
CA ALA A 89 4.78 -5.54 -7.95
C ALA A 89 3.62 -6.40 -7.42
N LEU A 90 3.73 -6.91 -6.19
CA LEU A 90 2.71 -7.72 -5.54
C LEU A 90 1.43 -6.93 -5.23
N LEU A 91 1.55 -5.68 -4.81
CA LEU A 91 0.40 -4.79 -4.61
C LEU A 91 -0.28 -4.47 -5.94
N ARG A 92 0.48 -4.17 -7.00
CA ARG A 92 -0.08 -3.95 -8.35
C ARG A 92 -0.88 -5.16 -8.84
N MET A 93 -0.37 -6.37 -8.64
CA MET A 93 -1.07 -7.61 -9.00
C MET A 93 -2.37 -7.78 -8.20
N GLN A 94 -2.36 -7.54 -6.89
CA GLN A 94 -3.56 -7.61 -6.05
C GLN A 94 -4.60 -6.57 -6.48
N PHE A 95 -4.20 -5.32 -6.73
CA PHE A 95 -5.13 -4.29 -7.20
C PHE A 95 -5.74 -4.64 -8.56
N ALA A 96 -4.96 -5.18 -9.48
CA ALA A 96 -5.48 -5.66 -10.77
C ALA A 96 -6.51 -6.79 -10.59
N GLN A 97 -6.28 -7.72 -9.67
CA GLN A 97 -7.25 -8.79 -9.34
C GLN A 97 -8.53 -8.26 -8.71
N ILE A 98 -8.45 -7.17 -7.94
CA ILE A 98 -9.60 -6.49 -7.33
C ILE A 98 -10.34 -5.59 -8.36
N GLY A 99 -9.72 -5.30 -9.50
CA GLY A 99 -10.28 -4.42 -10.54
C GLY A 99 -10.06 -2.93 -10.24
N ILE A 100 -8.99 -2.60 -9.53
CA ILE A 100 -8.56 -1.21 -9.29
C ILE A 100 -7.42 -0.90 -10.26
N GLU A 101 -7.62 0.11 -11.10
CA GLU A 101 -6.70 0.47 -12.17
C GLU A 101 -5.60 1.41 -11.66
N GLN A 102 -4.40 1.31 -12.26
CA GLN A 102 -3.31 2.20 -11.90
C GLN A 102 -3.50 3.58 -12.54
N GLU A 103 -3.55 4.63 -11.73
CA GLU A 103 -3.53 6.02 -12.16
C GLU A 103 -2.08 6.40 -12.52
N THR A 104 -1.91 7.02 -13.70
CA THR A 104 -0.60 7.42 -14.25
C THR A 104 -0.21 8.82 -13.81
#